data_AF-A0A271J8I4-F1
#
_entry.id   AF-A0A271J8I4-F1
#
_cell.length_a   1.000
_cell.length_b   1.000
_cell.length_c   1.000
_cell.angle_alpha   90.00
_cell.angle_beta   90.00
_cell.angle_gamma   90.00
#
_symmetry.space_group_name_H-M   'P 1'
#
loop_
_entity.id
_entity.type
_entity.pdbx_description
1 polymer ?
#
loop_
_entity_poly.entity_id
_entity_poly.type
_entity_poly.pdbx_seq_one_letter_code
_entity_poly.pdbx_strand_id
1 'polypeptide(L)'
;MTELAARNDLTRTEVYALRDFDLAKQSEIVVADARDHLDGEDGLTARQNVPSDEVDALDALDDRFAADLTTPRTAIVARSRATAEIAEHLSAIHRLLRDHLDPAVARLADAHPDFAREYRAARVVVDRGRRPASDDPMPE
;
A
#
# COMPACT_ATOMS: atom_id res chain seq x y z
N MET A 1 -10.18 -38.08 -14.35
CA MET A 1 -8.96 -38.15 -13.50
C MET A 1 -7.65 -37.98 -14.26
N THR A 2 -7.35 -38.74 -15.33
CA THR A 2 -6.04 -38.66 -16.01
C THR A 2 -5.75 -37.28 -16.62
N GLU A 3 -6.77 -36.62 -17.16
CA GLU A 3 -6.64 -35.27 -17.73
C GLU A 3 -6.44 -34.19 -16.65
N LEU A 4 -7.16 -34.30 -15.53
CA LEU A 4 -7.02 -33.43 -14.35
C LEU A 4 -5.60 -33.52 -13.74
N ALA A 5 -5.07 -34.74 -13.64
CA ALA A 5 -3.72 -34.97 -13.15
C ALA A 5 -2.66 -34.36 -14.09
N ALA A 6 -2.81 -34.54 -15.42
CA ALA A 6 -1.88 -33.97 -16.39
C ALA A 6 -1.91 -32.42 -16.42
N ARG A 7 -3.06 -31.81 -16.14
CA ARG A 7 -3.22 -30.34 -16.10
C ARG A 7 -2.57 -29.70 -14.87
N ASN A 8 -2.46 -30.45 -13.77
CA ASN A 8 -1.89 -30.01 -12.50
C ASN A 8 -0.60 -30.77 -12.15
N ASP A 9 0.08 -31.35 -13.16
CA ASP A 9 1.32 -32.10 -12.98
C ASP A 9 2.51 -31.15 -12.80
N LEU A 10 2.53 -30.48 -11.65
CA LEU A 10 3.64 -29.63 -11.23
C LEU A 10 4.44 -30.33 -10.15
N THR A 11 5.74 -30.43 -10.38
CA THR A 11 6.66 -30.89 -9.34
C THR A 11 6.80 -29.82 -8.26
N ARG A 12 7.17 -30.26 -7.05
CA ARG A 12 7.45 -29.36 -5.94
C ARG A 12 8.47 -28.27 -6.29
N THR A 13 9.49 -28.61 -7.09
CA THR A 13 10.52 -27.66 -7.55
C THR A 13 9.95 -26.61 -8.49
N GLU A 14 9.05 -26.98 -9.39
CA GLU A 14 8.39 -26.05 -10.31
C GLU A 14 7.50 -25.08 -9.54
N VAL A 15 6.74 -25.57 -8.55
CA VAL A 15 5.92 -24.72 -7.67
C VAL A 15 6.78 -23.68 -6.93
N TYR A 16 7.94 -24.08 -6.38
CA TYR A 16 8.84 -23.13 -5.71
C TYR A 16 9.55 -22.16 -6.67
N ALA A 17 9.62 -22.48 -7.96
CA ALA A 17 10.22 -21.62 -8.96
C ALA A 17 9.23 -20.59 -9.53
N LEU A 18 7.93 -20.76 -9.27
CA LEU A 18 6.90 -19.80 -9.68
C LEU A 18 7.10 -18.48 -8.92
N ARG A 19 6.90 -17.37 -9.63
CA ARG A 19 6.80 -16.05 -9.00
C ARG A 19 5.47 -15.94 -8.30
N ASP A 20 5.39 -15.10 -7.28
CA ASP A 20 4.19 -14.99 -6.43
C ASP A 20 2.87 -14.79 -7.20
N PHE A 21 2.89 -13.99 -8.28
CA PHE A 21 1.70 -13.79 -9.13
C PHE A 21 1.33 -15.02 -9.96
N ASP A 22 2.34 -15.72 -10.48
CA ASP A 22 2.13 -16.94 -11.26
C ASP A 22 1.69 -18.10 -10.33
N LEU A 23 2.21 -18.13 -9.10
CA LEU A 23 1.80 -19.06 -8.06
C LEU A 23 0.34 -18.82 -7.66
N ALA A 24 -0.08 -17.57 -7.47
CA ALA A 24 -1.47 -17.23 -7.12
C ALA A 24 -2.46 -17.67 -8.20
N LYS A 25 -2.10 -17.43 -9.47
CA LYS A 25 -2.91 -17.89 -10.59
C LYS A 25 -2.98 -19.42 -10.66
N GLN A 26 -1.87 -20.10 -10.37
CA GLN A 26 -1.82 -21.54 -10.40
C GLN A 26 -2.62 -22.17 -9.24
N SER A 27 -2.58 -21.58 -8.04
CA SER A 27 -3.38 -22.05 -6.90
C SER A 27 -4.87 -21.89 -7.14
N GLU A 28 -5.31 -20.77 -7.74
CA GLU A 28 -6.71 -20.57 -8.16
C GLU A 28 -7.18 -21.66 -9.13
N ILE A 29 -6.36 -22.01 -10.13
CA ILE A 29 -6.66 -23.08 -11.09
C ILE A 29 -6.80 -24.43 -10.37
N VAL A 30 -5.87 -24.76 -9.47
CA VAL A 30 -5.88 -26.02 -8.71
C VAL A 30 -7.12 -26.12 -7.82
N VAL A 31 -7.51 -25.04 -7.14
CA VAL A 31 -8.71 -25.00 -6.28
C VAL A 31 -9.98 -25.17 -7.10
N ALA A 32 -10.10 -24.46 -8.22
CA ALA A 32 -11.25 -24.60 -9.13
C ALA A 32 -11.38 -26.02 -9.66
N ASP A 33 -10.28 -26.57 -10.18
CA ASP A 33 -10.20 -27.94 -10.67
C ASP A 33 -10.54 -28.98 -9.58
N ALA A 34 -10.10 -28.74 -8.33
CA ALA A 34 -10.39 -29.61 -7.19
C ALA A 34 -11.88 -29.58 -6.80
N ARG A 35 -12.52 -28.41 -6.82
CA ARG A 35 -13.95 -28.27 -6.55
C ARG A 35 -14.81 -28.90 -7.63
N ASP A 36 -14.49 -28.66 -8.89
CA ASP A 36 -15.23 -29.17 -10.03
C ASP A 36 -15.22 -30.71 -10.10
N HIS A 37 -14.22 -31.36 -9.50
CA HIS A 37 -14.05 -32.81 -9.49
C HIS A 37 -14.08 -33.42 -8.09
N LEU A 38 -14.61 -32.71 -7.10
CA LEU A 38 -14.65 -33.18 -5.71
C LEU A 38 -15.54 -34.42 -5.55
N ASP A 39 -16.77 -34.31 -6.06
CA ASP A 39 -17.84 -35.27 -5.89
C ASP A 39 -18.01 -36.22 -7.10
N GLY A 40 -18.80 -37.28 -6.90
CA GLY A 40 -19.16 -38.26 -7.94
C GLY A 40 -18.40 -39.58 -7.84
N GLU A 41 -18.85 -40.60 -8.60
CA GLU A 41 -18.26 -41.95 -8.57
C GLU A 41 -16.77 -41.97 -8.98
N ASP A 42 -16.36 -41.00 -9.79
CA ASP A 42 -14.97 -40.81 -10.23
C ASP A 42 -14.27 -39.57 -9.62
N GLY A 43 -14.89 -38.94 -8.62
CA GLY A 43 -14.40 -37.71 -7.97
C GLY A 43 -13.21 -37.94 -7.03
N LEU A 44 -12.59 -36.84 -6.59
CA LEU A 44 -11.44 -36.83 -5.69
C LEU A 44 -11.73 -37.52 -4.36
N THR A 45 -12.93 -37.34 -3.79
CA THR A 45 -13.31 -38.03 -2.55
C THR A 45 -13.42 -39.53 -2.75
N ALA A 46 -14.02 -40.00 -3.85
CA ALA A 46 -14.24 -41.42 -4.11
C ALA A 46 -12.95 -42.17 -4.51
N ARG A 47 -12.04 -41.52 -5.26
CA ARG A 47 -10.84 -42.19 -5.83
C ARG A 47 -9.55 -41.90 -5.09
N GLN A 48 -9.42 -40.72 -4.48
CA GLN A 48 -8.19 -40.25 -3.85
C GLN A 48 -8.37 -40.03 -2.33
N ASN A 49 -9.57 -40.24 -1.79
CA ASN A 49 -9.92 -39.96 -0.39
C ASN A 49 -9.61 -38.53 0.05
N VAL A 50 -9.65 -37.56 -0.87
CA VAL A 50 -9.50 -36.14 -0.53
C VAL A 50 -10.83 -35.68 0.08
N PRO A 51 -10.84 -35.23 1.34
CA PRO A 51 -12.06 -34.77 1.97
C PRO A 51 -12.35 -33.31 1.59
N SER A 52 -13.63 -32.92 1.64
CA SER A 52 -14.06 -31.58 1.20
C SER A 52 -13.44 -30.45 2.02
N ASP A 53 -13.20 -30.69 3.31
CA ASP A 53 -12.58 -29.72 4.23
C ASP A 53 -11.12 -29.42 3.87
N GLU A 54 -10.39 -30.35 3.26
CA GLU A 54 -9.05 -30.07 2.74
C GLU A 54 -9.09 -29.14 1.51
N VAL A 55 -10.09 -29.28 0.64
CA VAL A 55 -10.28 -28.37 -0.50
C VAL A 55 -10.73 -26.99 -0.04
N ASP A 56 -11.61 -26.91 0.96
CA ASP A 56 -12.01 -25.64 1.58
C ASP A 56 -10.84 -24.96 2.30
N ALA A 57 -9.98 -25.74 2.97
CA ALA A 57 -8.77 -25.22 3.59
C ALA A 57 -7.78 -24.66 2.55
N LEU A 58 -7.66 -25.33 1.39
CA LEU A 58 -6.83 -24.86 0.29
C LEU A 58 -7.35 -23.55 -0.31
N ASP A 59 -8.66 -23.43 -0.52
CA ASP A 59 -9.29 -22.19 -0.98
C ASP A 59 -9.08 -21.03 -0.01
N ALA A 60 -9.27 -21.27 1.29
CA ALA A 60 -9.02 -20.24 2.30
C ALA A 60 -7.56 -19.79 2.35
N LEU A 61 -6.60 -20.68 2.02
CA LEU A 61 -5.19 -20.34 1.90
C LEU A 61 -4.91 -19.53 0.63
N ASP A 62 -5.58 -19.83 -0.48
CA ASP A 62 -5.49 -19.07 -1.74
C ASP A 62 -5.99 -17.63 -1.57
N ASP A 63 -7.17 -17.46 -0.97
CA ASP A 63 -7.75 -16.16 -0.63
C ASP A 63 -6.80 -15.31 0.22
N ARG A 64 -6.21 -15.93 1.25
CA ARG A 64 -5.25 -15.27 2.12
C ARG A 64 -3.98 -14.88 1.38
N PHE A 65 -3.46 -15.76 0.53
CA PHE A 65 -2.27 -15.49 -0.27
C PHE A 65 -2.50 -14.32 -1.24
N ALA A 66 -3.65 -14.29 -1.93
CA ALA A 66 -4.04 -13.18 -2.80
C ALA A 66 -4.20 -11.85 -2.03
N ALA A 67 -4.77 -11.88 -0.83
CA ALA A 67 -4.87 -10.71 0.04
C ALA A 67 -3.49 -10.19 0.47
N ASP A 68 -2.57 -11.09 0.84
CA ASP A 68 -1.22 -10.75 1.25
C ASP A 68 -0.41 -10.14 0.10
N LEU A 69 -0.62 -10.55 -1.15
CA LEU A 69 0.03 -9.96 -2.33
C LEU A 69 -0.42 -8.52 -2.61
N THR A 70 -1.69 -8.22 -2.38
CA THR A 70 -2.27 -6.90 -2.71
C THR A 70 -2.10 -5.88 -1.57
N THR A 71 -1.96 -6.35 -0.33
CA THR A 71 -1.82 -5.51 0.89
C THR A 71 -0.63 -4.54 0.84
N PRO A 72 0.60 -4.92 0.42
CA PRO A 72 1.72 -3.99 0.31
C PRO A 72 1.45 -2.85 -0.67
N ARG A 73 0.80 -3.15 -1.81
CA ARG A 73 0.52 -2.16 -2.85
C ARG A 73 -0.54 -1.17 -2.39
N THR A 74 -1.59 -1.63 -1.73
CA THR A 74 -2.64 -0.75 -1.18
C THR A 74 -2.09 0.15 -0.08
N ALA A 75 -1.22 -0.36 0.79
CA ALA A 75 -0.55 0.44 1.82
C ALA A 75 0.35 1.54 1.23
N ILE A 76 1.12 1.23 0.17
CA ILE A 76 1.96 2.22 -0.53
C ILE A 76 1.10 3.32 -1.15
N VAL A 77 0.03 2.96 -1.85
CA VAL A 77 -0.89 3.92 -2.47
C VAL A 77 -1.56 4.80 -1.42
N ALA A 78 -2.02 4.21 -0.31
CA ALA A 78 -2.64 4.93 0.79
C ALA A 78 -1.66 5.94 1.41
N ARG A 79 -0.40 5.55 1.66
CA ARG A 79 0.64 6.44 2.18
C ARG A 79 0.93 7.59 1.22
N SER A 80 1.05 7.30 -0.07
CA SER A 80 1.29 8.31 -1.11
C SER A 80 0.16 9.34 -1.14
N ARG A 81 -1.09 8.86 -1.13
CA ARG A 81 -2.29 9.70 -1.09
C ARG A 81 -2.34 10.57 0.16
N ALA A 82 -2.13 9.99 1.35
CA ALA A 82 -2.10 10.74 2.60
C ALA A 82 -1.02 11.84 2.59
N THR A 83 0.15 11.55 2.00
CA THR A 83 1.23 12.54 1.86
C THR A 83 0.82 13.69 0.92
N ALA A 84 0.14 13.38 -0.18
CA ALA A 84 -0.38 14.39 -1.09
C ALA A 84 -1.46 15.26 -0.43
N GLU A 85 -2.38 14.66 0.32
CA GLU A 85 -3.44 15.36 1.05
C GLU A 85 -2.85 16.31 2.12
N ILE A 86 -1.81 15.88 2.86
CA ILE A 86 -1.09 16.75 3.80
C ILE A 86 -0.47 17.96 3.06
N ALA A 87 0.16 17.72 1.91
CA ALA A 87 0.76 18.81 1.12
C ALA A 87 -0.29 19.81 0.63
N GLU A 88 -1.46 19.33 0.20
CA GLU A 88 -2.59 20.17 -0.21
C GLU A 88 -3.13 21.00 0.96
N HIS A 89 -3.35 20.39 2.13
CA HIS A 89 -3.81 21.09 3.32
C HIS A 89 -2.82 22.17 3.77
N LEU A 90 -1.51 21.88 3.76
CA LEU A 90 -0.49 22.87 4.09
C LEU A 90 -0.48 24.03 3.10
N SER A 91 -0.67 23.75 1.81
CA SER A 91 -0.79 24.79 0.77
C SER A 91 -2.02 25.68 1.00
N ALA A 92 -3.17 25.07 1.33
CA ALA A 92 -4.40 25.79 1.66
C ALA A 92 -4.24 26.68 2.90
N ILE A 93 -3.61 26.16 3.97
CA ILE A 93 -3.30 26.94 5.18
C ILE A 93 -2.36 28.10 4.84
N HIS A 94 -1.33 27.87 4.02
CA HIS A 94 -0.42 28.92 3.59
C HIS A 94 -1.11 30.02 2.78
N ARG A 95 -2.05 29.67 1.90
CA ARG A 95 -2.88 30.64 1.17
C ARG A 95 -3.76 31.43 2.14
N LEU A 96 -4.45 30.75 3.05
CA LEU A 96 -5.28 31.41 4.06
C LEU A 96 -4.48 32.44 4.88
N LEU A 97 -3.30 32.04 5.35
CA LEU A 97 -2.41 32.92 6.11
C LEU A 97 -1.97 34.11 5.27
N ARG A 98 -1.48 33.87 4.05
CA ARG A 98 -0.94 34.91 3.17
C ARG A 98 -2.00 35.89 2.66
N ASP A 99 -3.15 35.38 2.25
CA ASP A 99 -4.15 36.14 1.51
C ASP A 99 -5.12 36.86 2.44
N HIS A 100 -5.29 36.37 3.68
CA HIS A 100 -6.24 36.92 4.64
C HIS A 100 -5.61 37.43 5.93
N LEU A 101 -4.81 36.61 6.61
CA LEU A 101 -4.29 36.96 7.94
C LEU A 101 -3.13 37.96 7.87
N ASP A 102 -2.17 37.77 6.97
CA ASP A 102 -1.02 38.66 6.83
C ASP A 102 -1.44 40.11 6.51
N PRO A 103 -2.40 40.38 5.58
CA PRO A 103 -2.91 41.72 5.34
C PRO A 103 -3.72 42.29 6.52
N ALA A 104 -4.47 41.45 7.24
CA ALA A 104 -5.22 41.89 8.41
C ALA A 104 -4.27 42.35 9.53
N VAL A 105 -3.22 41.58 9.81
CA VAL A 105 -2.19 41.93 10.78
C VAL A 105 -1.43 43.19 10.36
N ALA A 106 -1.16 43.37 9.06
CA ALA A 106 -0.53 44.58 8.55
C ALA A 106 -1.35 45.84 8.87
N ARG A 107 -2.69 45.78 8.75
CA ARG A 107 -3.59 46.91 9.11
C ARG A 107 -3.65 47.18 10.61
N LEU A 108 -3.41 46.16 11.43
CA LEU A 108 -3.39 46.28 12.89
C LEU A 108 -2.03 46.75 13.43
N ALA A 109 -1.00 46.82 12.58
CA ALA A 109 0.36 47.10 13.03
C ALA A 109 0.51 48.50 13.67
N ASP A 110 -0.26 49.49 13.19
CA ASP A 110 -0.21 50.86 13.73
C ASP A 110 -0.88 50.96 15.11
N ALA A 111 -1.98 50.24 15.31
CA ALA A 111 -2.74 50.24 16.57
C ALA A 111 -2.17 49.26 17.61
N HIS A 112 -1.58 48.16 17.15
CA HIS A 112 -1.10 47.04 17.98
C HIS A 112 0.27 46.53 17.48
N PRO A 113 1.34 47.33 17.65
CA PRO A 113 2.67 47.01 17.10
C PRO A 113 3.29 45.76 17.73
N ASP A 114 3.08 45.52 19.02
CA ASP A 114 3.62 44.35 19.73
C ASP A 114 3.01 43.05 19.19
N PHE A 115 1.69 43.00 19.02
CA PHE A 115 0.98 41.87 18.42
C PHE A 115 1.48 41.59 17.00
N ALA A 116 1.61 42.63 16.16
CA ALA A 116 2.07 42.45 14.78
C ALA A 116 3.53 41.97 14.70
N ARG A 117 4.38 42.35 15.67
CA ARG A 117 5.76 41.84 15.79
C ARG A 117 5.77 40.37 16.19
N GLU A 118 5.00 39.99 17.21
CA GLU A 118 4.90 38.60 17.69
C GLU A 118 4.34 37.66 16.63
N TYR A 119 3.28 38.07 15.93
CA TYR A 119 2.72 37.31 14.83
C TYR A 119 3.73 37.05 13.71
N ARG A 120 4.48 38.09 13.28
CA ARG A 120 5.51 37.94 12.24
C ARG A 120 6.66 37.04 12.71
N ALA A 121 7.06 37.14 13.98
CA ALA A 121 8.08 36.25 14.54
C ALA A 121 7.62 34.78 14.52
N ALA A 122 6.35 34.52 14.86
CA ALA A 122 5.76 33.18 14.78
C ALA A 122 5.64 32.66 13.33
N ARG A 123 5.43 33.55 12.35
CA ARG A 123 5.29 33.20 10.92
C ARG A 123 6.59 32.70 10.27
N VAL A 124 7.74 33.14 10.77
CA VAL A 124 9.08 32.88 10.19
C VAL A 124 9.71 31.58 10.71
N VAL A 125 9.21 31.00 11.80
CA VAL A 125 9.82 29.81 12.41
C VAL A 125 8.97 28.56 12.19
N VAL A 126 9.09 27.93 11.01
CA VAL A 126 9.16 26.46 10.84
C VAL A 126 9.81 26.13 9.48
N ASP A 127 11.14 26.22 9.39
CA ASP A 127 11.93 25.40 8.46
C ASP A 127 12.98 24.65 9.29
N ARG A 128 12.58 23.53 9.90
CA ARG A 128 13.46 22.67 10.71
C ARG A 128 14.16 21.58 9.87
N GLY A 129 14.31 21.77 8.56
CA GLY A 129 14.81 20.72 7.66
C GLY A 129 16.06 21.07 6.85
N ARG A 130 16.38 22.34 6.62
CA ARG A 130 17.48 22.69 5.70
C ARG A 130 18.78 22.97 6.45
N ARG A 131 19.65 21.96 6.59
CA ARG A 131 21.08 22.22 6.80
C ARG A 131 21.58 23.02 5.59
N PRO A 132 22.18 24.21 5.78
CA PRO A 132 22.94 24.83 4.71
C PRO A 132 24.03 23.84 4.28
N ALA A 133 24.20 23.64 2.97
CA ALA A 133 25.40 23.00 2.47
C ALA A 133 26.58 23.81 3.02
N SER A 134 27.48 23.15 3.74
CA SER A 134 28.75 23.73 4.13
C SER A 134 29.50 24.08 2.85
N ASP A 135 29.57 25.37 2.52
CA ASP A 135 30.61 25.92 1.66
C ASP A 135 31.92 25.76 2.44
N ASP A 136 32.55 24.60 2.30
CA ASP A 136 33.93 24.40 2.71
C ASP A 136 34.81 24.94 1.57
N PRO A 137 35.59 26.01 1.77
CA PRO A 137 36.53 26.45 0.76
C PRO A 137 37.62 25.40 0.62
N MET A 138 37.75 24.85 -0.58
CA MET A 138 38.86 23.97 -0.96
C MET A 138 40.21 24.64 -0.65
N PRO A 139 41.11 24.02 0.13
CA PRO A 139 42.46 24.53 0.30
C PRO A 139 43.27 24.30 -0.99
N GLU A 140 44.16 25.27 -1.26
CA GLU A 140 45.06 25.38 -2.42
C GLU A 140 45.97 24.17 -2.66
#